data_AF-A0AAN7UVD0-F1
#
_entry.id   AF-A0AAN7UVD0-F1
#
_cell.length_a   1.000
_cell.length_b   1.000
_cell.length_c   1.000
_cell.angle_alpha   90.00
_cell.angle_beta   90.00
_cell.angle_gamma   90.00
#
_symmetry.space_group_name_H-M   'P 1'
#
loop_
_entity.id
_entity.type
_entity.pdbx_description
1 polymer ?
#
loop_
_entity_poly.entity_id
_entity_poly.type
_entity_poly.pdbx_seq_one_letter_code
_entity_poly.pdbx_strand_id
1 'polypeptide(L)'
;MNDSLSYSERGISRIQDRRYDEGEADLKEAVGIREALCNYVPQSREANLSWALLAQGKFEECNTFLLDTLASRAKALGKDNRESVRTGLIFYALGNLRAAQRDWDESFEYHQRAWRHMRAAMGDKDFYTAIVMHKISEHLVLLGQNDEAM
;
A
#
# COMPACT_ATOMS: atom_id res chain seq x y z
N MET A 1 0.14 22.72 9.51
CA MET A 1 0.63 21.92 8.35
C MET A 1 1.91 21.14 8.69
N ASN A 2 2.83 21.71 9.48
CA ASN A 2 4.04 21.03 9.97
C ASN A 2 3.74 19.84 10.91
N ASP A 3 2.65 19.91 11.67
CA ASP A 3 2.32 18.86 12.64
C ASP A 3 2.02 17.51 11.97
N SER A 4 1.25 17.49 10.87
CA SER A 4 0.97 16.26 10.11
C SER A 4 2.24 15.60 9.55
N LEU A 5 3.23 16.40 9.13
CA LEU A 5 4.50 15.85 8.65
C LEU A 5 5.30 15.25 9.81
N SER A 6 5.38 15.95 10.94
CA SER A 6 6.07 15.44 12.14
C SER A 6 5.46 14.14 12.65
N TYR A 7 4.12 14.05 12.72
CA TYR A 7 3.43 12.81 13.04
C TYR A 7 3.74 11.70 12.02
N SER A 8 3.79 12.01 10.73
CA SER A 8 4.12 11.02 9.69
C SER A 8 5.53 10.45 9.88
N GLU A 9 6.53 11.32 10.07
CA GLU A 9 7.92 10.92 10.21
C GLU A 9 8.14 10.11 11.49
N ARG A 10 7.56 10.55 12.60
CA ARG A 10 7.62 9.84 13.88
C ARG A 10 6.91 8.48 13.82
N GLY A 11 5.75 8.43 13.16
CA GLY A 11 5.00 7.20 12.95
C GLY A 11 5.79 6.17 12.15
N ILE A 12 6.45 6.60 11.06
CA ILE A 12 7.32 5.73 10.25
C ILE A 12 8.51 5.21 11.07
N SER A 13 9.19 6.09 11.82
CA SER A 13 10.30 5.67 12.69
C SER A 13 9.86 4.64 13.72
N ARG A 14 8.69 4.80 14.35
CA ARG A 14 8.15 3.84 15.31
C ARG A 14 7.84 2.49 14.67
N ILE A 15 7.30 2.46 13.46
CA ILE A 15 7.07 1.21 12.71
C ILE A 15 8.39 0.49 12.43
N GLN A 16 9.45 1.23 12.08
CA GLN A 16 10.79 0.66 11.88
C GLN A 16 11.33 0.02 13.15
N ASP A 17 11.05 0.62 14.31
CA ASP A 17 11.38 0.09 15.64
C ASP A 17 10.41 -1.01 16.12
N ARG A 18 9.48 -1.48 15.27
CA ARG A 18 8.41 -2.45 15.59
C ARG A 18 7.42 -2.00 16.67
N ARG A 19 7.35 -0.69 16.94
CA ARG A 19 6.38 -0.06 17.84
C ARG A 19 5.10 0.25 17.07
N TYR A 20 4.40 -0.80 16.66
CA TYR A 20 3.31 -0.69 15.70
C TYR A 20 2.11 0.11 16.21
N ASP A 21 1.70 -0.07 17.48
CA ASP A 21 0.59 0.69 18.07
C ASP A 21 0.86 2.20 18.08
N GLU A 22 2.07 2.59 18.49
CA GLU A 22 2.47 4.00 18.55
C GLU A 22 2.68 4.61 17.16
N GLY A 23 3.12 3.80 16.20
CA GLY A 23 3.28 4.19 14.81
C GLY A 23 1.93 4.37 14.11
N GLU A 24 0.99 3.47 14.36
CA GLU A 24 -0.40 3.56 13.89
C GLU A 24 -1.08 4.83 14.42
N ALA A 25 -0.99 5.09 15.73
CA ALA A 25 -1.59 6.26 16.34
C ALA A 25 -1.08 7.56 15.69
N ASP A 26 0.24 7.69 15.54
CA ASP A 26 0.86 8.84 14.87
C ASP A 26 0.40 8.99 13.41
N LEU A 27 0.34 7.90 12.66
CA LEU A 27 -0.08 7.95 11.25
C LEU A 27 -1.56 8.26 11.10
N LYS A 28 -2.43 7.76 11.99
CA LYS A 28 -3.86 8.12 12.02
C LYS A 28 -4.05 9.62 12.28
N GLU A 29 -3.33 10.18 13.25
CA GLU A 29 -3.34 11.64 13.48
C GLU A 29 -2.84 12.41 12.25
N ALA A 30 -1.75 11.95 11.63
CA ALA A 30 -1.20 12.59 10.44
C ALA A 30 -2.18 12.60 9.26
N VAL A 31 -2.93 11.51 9.06
CA VAL A 31 -3.98 11.36 8.04
C VAL A 31 -5.17 12.24 8.37
N GLY A 32 -5.69 12.20 9.61
CA GLY A 32 -6.84 13.01 10.04
C GLY A 32 -6.61 14.52 9.90
N ILE A 33 -5.41 15.02 10.26
CA ILE A 33 -5.04 16.42 10.06
C ILE A 33 -5.08 16.80 8.57
N ARG A 34 -4.70 15.87 7.68
CA ARG A 34 -4.70 16.12 6.23
C ARG A 34 -6.06 16.04 5.62
N GLU A 35 -6.89 15.08 6.01
CA GLU A 35 -8.28 14.96 5.55
C GLU A 35 -9.10 16.20 5.90
N ALA A 36 -8.79 16.85 7.03
CA ALA A 36 -9.40 18.13 7.42
C ALA A 36 -9.02 19.31 6.49
N LEU A 37 -7.98 19.18 5.66
CA LEU A 37 -7.61 20.20 4.66
C LEU A 37 -8.41 19.98 3.37
N CYS A 38 -9.05 21.04 2.86
CA CYS A 38 -9.70 20.98 1.55
C CYS A 38 -8.71 20.52 0.46
N ASN A 39 -9.15 19.60 -0.40
CA ASN A 39 -8.41 19.02 -1.54
C ASN A 39 -7.25 18.08 -1.17
N TYR A 40 -7.34 17.37 -0.04
CA TYR A 40 -6.37 16.33 0.28
C TYR A 40 -6.38 15.17 -0.73
N VAL A 41 -5.20 14.83 -1.21
CA VAL A 41 -4.96 13.65 -2.03
C VAL A 41 -4.06 12.71 -1.23
N PRO A 42 -4.53 11.48 -0.90
CA PRO A 42 -3.75 10.51 -0.15
C PRO A 42 -2.34 10.27 -0.73
N GLN A 43 -1.36 10.00 0.12
CA GLN A 43 0.06 9.97 -0.22
C GLN A 43 0.73 8.65 0.17
N SER A 44 1.97 8.70 0.67
CA SER A 44 2.75 7.53 1.09
C SER A 44 2.44 7.10 2.52
N ARG A 45 1.82 7.99 3.31
CA ARG A 45 1.49 7.74 4.74
C ARG A 45 0.43 6.65 4.90
N GLU A 46 -0.50 6.53 3.95
CA GLU A 46 -1.54 5.50 3.93
C GLU A 46 -0.95 4.11 3.69
N ALA A 47 0.07 3.99 2.84
CA ALA A 47 0.81 2.74 2.66
C ALA A 47 1.61 2.35 3.91
N ASN A 48 2.14 3.34 4.65
CA ASN A 48 2.82 3.07 5.91
C ASN A 48 1.84 2.65 7.03
N LEU A 49 0.67 3.28 7.07
CA LEU A 49 -0.37 2.93 8.04
C LEU A 49 -0.89 1.52 7.79
N SER A 50 -1.11 1.14 6.52
CA SER A 50 -1.52 -0.22 6.19
C SER A 50 -0.47 -1.26 6.58
N TRP A 51 0.83 -0.97 6.44
CA TRP A 51 1.87 -1.86 6.96
C TRP A 51 1.81 -2.03 8.48
N ALA A 52 1.55 -0.95 9.23
CA ALA A 52 1.36 -1.06 10.68
C ALA A 52 0.15 -1.93 11.04
N LEU A 53 -0.98 -1.77 10.33
CA LEU A 53 -2.19 -2.56 10.54
C LEU A 53 -1.95 -4.05 10.19
N LEU A 54 -1.26 -4.34 9.08
CA LEU A 54 -0.90 -5.69 8.68
C LEU A 54 0.00 -6.38 9.70
N ALA A 55 1.03 -5.68 10.20
CA ALA A 55 1.94 -6.22 11.20
C ALA A 55 1.23 -6.61 12.52
N GLN A 56 0.10 -5.97 12.81
CA GLN A 56 -0.74 -6.25 13.98
C GLN A 56 -1.86 -7.26 13.70
N GLY A 57 -2.02 -7.76 12.47
CA GLY A 57 -3.11 -8.66 12.10
C GLY A 57 -4.48 -7.97 11.96
N LYS A 58 -4.52 -6.63 11.92
CA LYS A 58 -5.75 -5.83 11.77
C LYS A 58 -6.21 -5.81 10.30
N PHE A 59 -6.51 -6.98 9.74
CA PHE A 59 -6.72 -7.19 8.30
C PHE A 59 -7.97 -6.48 7.77
N GLU A 60 -9.10 -6.58 8.48
CA GLU A 60 -10.34 -5.91 8.05
C GLU A 60 -10.21 -4.39 8.05
N GLU A 61 -9.62 -3.82 9.11
CA GLU A 61 -9.36 -2.39 9.19
C GLU A 61 -8.42 -1.92 8.07
N CYS A 62 -7.36 -2.69 7.81
CA CYS A 62 -6.43 -2.44 6.70
C CYS A 62 -7.14 -2.47 5.34
N ASN A 63 -8.03 -3.44 5.12
CA ASN A 63 -8.78 -3.60 3.89
C ASN A 63 -9.66 -2.38 3.60
N THR A 64 -10.51 -2.02 4.57
CA THR A 64 -11.41 -0.86 4.46
C THR A 64 -10.62 0.41 4.21
N PHE A 65 -9.57 0.64 5.01
CA PHE A 65 -8.73 1.82 4.88
C PHE A 65 -8.07 1.95 3.50
N LEU A 66 -7.51 0.88 2.94
CA LEU A 66 -6.87 0.89 1.63
C LEU A 66 -7.87 1.12 0.48
N LEU A 67 -9.07 0.51 0.56
CA LEU A 67 -10.12 0.69 -0.44
C LEU A 67 -10.68 2.13 -0.42
N ASP A 68 -10.91 2.69 0.76
CA ASP A 68 -11.34 4.08 0.92
C ASP A 68 -10.29 5.06 0.42
N THR A 69 -9.01 4.75 0.65
CA THR A 69 -7.87 5.52 0.12
C THR A 69 -7.86 5.51 -1.42
N LEU A 70 -8.08 4.35 -2.06
CA LEU A 70 -8.20 4.26 -3.51
C LEU A 70 -9.39 5.06 -4.04
N ALA A 71 -10.55 4.95 -3.39
CA ALA A 71 -11.75 5.67 -3.79
C ALA A 71 -11.55 7.19 -3.72
N SER A 72 -10.96 7.67 -2.63
CA SER A 72 -10.61 9.09 -2.44
C SER A 72 -9.63 9.60 -3.49
N ARG A 73 -8.58 8.82 -3.80
CA ARG A 73 -7.63 9.16 -4.88
C ARG A 73 -8.30 9.17 -6.24
N ALA A 74 -9.13 8.18 -6.56
CA ALA A 74 -9.84 8.12 -7.82
C ALA A 74 -10.80 9.29 -8.02
N LYS A 75 -11.46 9.74 -6.94
CA LYS A 75 -12.34 10.93 -6.96
C LYS A 75 -11.55 12.22 -7.22
N ALA A 76 -10.37 12.37 -6.62
CA ALA A 76 -9.58 13.59 -6.74
C ALA A 76 -8.76 13.68 -8.04
N LEU A 77 -8.30 12.54 -8.56
CA LEU A 77 -7.32 12.47 -9.65
C LEU A 77 -7.83 11.80 -10.93
N GLY A 78 -8.98 11.13 -10.89
CA GLY A 78 -9.45 10.23 -11.94
C GLY A 78 -8.96 8.80 -11.76
N LYS A 79 -9.77 7.83 -12.20
CA LYS A 79 -9.53 6.38 -12.01
C LYS A 79 -8.24 5.87 -12.67
N ASP A 80 -7.81 6.51 -13.75
CA ASP A 80 -6.63 6.14 -14.54
C ASP A 80 -5.43 7.05 -14.29
N ASN A 81 -5.39 7.82 -13.19
CA ASN A 81 -4.21 8.63 -12.90
C ASN A 81 -3.00 7.73 -12.66
N ARG A 82 -2.10 7.68 -13.66
CA ARG A 82 -0.82 6.97 -13.65
C ARG A 82 0.38 7.87 -13.41
N GLU A 83 0.16 9.14 -13.08
CA GLU A 83 1.24 10.14 -12.93
C GLU A 83 2.02 9.95 -11.62
N SER A 84 1.52 9.13 -10.69
CA SER A 84 2.18 8.91 -9.40
C SER A 84 2.20 7.43 -8.99
N VAL A 85 3.35 7.00 -8.46
CA VAL A 85 3.56 5.68 -7.84
C VAL A 85 2.65 5.42 -6.65
N ARG A 86 2.04 6.45 -6.06
CA ARG A 86 1.25 6.38 -4.82
C ARG A 86 0.05 5.43 -4.93
N THR A 87 -0.67 5.45 -6.05
CA THR A 87 -1.77 4.48 -6.28
C THR A 87 -1.22 3.06 -6.41
N GLY A 88 -0.06 2.89 -7.06
CA GLY A 88 0.64 1.62 -7.13
C GLY A 88 1.03 1.06 -5.76
N LEU A 89 1.49 1.91 -4.83
CA LEU A 89 1.81 1.51 -3.45
C LEU A 89 0.59 0.98 -2.69
N ILE A 90 -0.59 1.56 -2.94
CA ILE A 90 -1.83 1.10 -2.32
C ILE A 90 -2.25 -0.26 -2.89
N PHE A 91 -2.15 -0.47 -4.21
CA PHE A 91 -2.33 -1.80 -4.80
C PHE A 91 -1.33 -2.82 -4.27
N TYR A 92 -0.07 -2.42 -4.08
CA TYR A 92 0.95 -3.29 -3.51
C TYR A 92 0.60 -3.71 -2.07
N ALA A 93 0.12 -2.76 -1.25
CA ALA A 93 -0.34 -3.06 0.10
C ALA A 93 -1.56 -3.99 0.12
N LEU A 94 -2.53 -3.81 -0.79
CA LEU A 94 -3.66 -4.74 -0.95
C LEU A 94 -3.21 -6.15 -1.36
N GLY A 95 -2.22 -6.25 -2.26
CA GLY A 95 -1.64 -7.54 -2.64
C GLY A 95 -0.98 -8.26 -1.46
N ASN A 96 -0.23 -7.54 -0.62
CA ASN A 96 0.35 -8.09 0.61
C ASN A 96 -0.73 -8.49 1.63
N LEU A 97 -1.80 -7.71 1.76
CA LEU A 97 -2.94 -8.04 2.62
C LEU A 97 -3.58 -9.37 2.19
N ARG A 98 -3.86 -9.55 0.89
CA ARG A 98 -4.42 -10.79 0.36
C ARG A 98 -3.49 -11.97 0.54
N ALA A 99 -2.18 -11.79 0.33
CA ALA A 99 -1.18 -12.83 0.63
C ALA A 99 -1.20 -13.22 2.12
N ALA A 100 -1.31 -12.25 3.04
CA ALA A 100 -1.43 -12.52 4.48
C ALA A 100 -2.73 -13.28 4.83
N GLN A 101 -3.80 -13.06 4.06
CA GLN A 101 -5.07 -13.79 4.15
C GLN A 101 -5.06 -15.15 3.41
N ARG A 102 -3.95 -15.51 2.76
CA ARG A 102 -3.79 -16.71 1.90
C ARG A 102 -4.71 -16.72 0.67
N ASP A 103 -5.19 -15.56 0.25
CA ASP A 103 -5.87 -15.38 -1.03
C ASP A 103 -4.83 -15.06 -2.11
N TRP A 104 -4.20 -16.12 -2.63
CA TRP A 104 -3.07 -16.00 -3.55
C TRP A 104 -3.48 -15.43 -4.92
N ASP A 105 -4.68 -15.77 -5.39
CA ASP A 105 -5.20 -15.30 -6.66
C ASP A 105 -5.45 -13.79 -6.63
N GLU A 106 -6.21 -13.30 -5.63
CA GLU A 106 -6.48 -11.87 -5.51
C GLU A 106 -5.19 -11.09 -5.17
N SER A 107 -4.28 -11.69 -4.40
CA SER A 107 -2.94 -11.11 -4.16
C SER A 107 -2.17 -10.90 -5.45
N PHE A 108 -2.17 -11.90 -6.34
CA PHE A 108 -1.46 -11.82 -7.60
C PHE A 108 -2.05 -10.73 -8.50
N GLU A 109 -3.38 -10.64 -8.58
CA GLU A 109 -4.05 -9.58 -9.32
C GLU A 109 -3.67 -8.18 -8.83
N TYR A 110 -3.66 -7.95 -7.52
CA TYR A 110 -3.25 -6.66 -6.97
C TYR A 110 -1.78 -6.34 -7.21
N HIS A 111 -0.87 -7.31 -7.08
CA HIS A 111 0.53 -7.11 -7.41
C HIS A 111 0.73 -6.80 -8.90
N GLN A 112 -0.02 -7.45 -9.81
CA GLN A 112 0.01 -7.07 -11.22
C GLN A 112 -0.49 -5.64 -11.46
N ARG A 113 -1.58 -5.24 -10.80
CA ARG A 113 -2.09 -3.87 -10.88
C ARG A 113 -1.06 -2.86 -10.37
N ALA A 114 -0.40 -3.14 -9.24
CA ALA A 114 0.67 -2.33 -8.70
C ALA A 114 1.82 -2.17 -9.69
N TRP A 115 2.28 -3.27 -10.30
CA TRP A 115 3.38 -3.26 -11.26
C TRP A 115 3.05 -2.44 -12.50
N ARG A 116 1.88 -2.65 -13.12
CA ARG A 116 1.44 -1.87 -14.30
C ARG A 116 1.43 -0.37 -13.98
N HIS A 117 1.02 -0.01 -12.77
CA HIS A 117 0.90 1.37 -12.33
C HIS A 117 2.26 2.03 -12.05
N MET A 118 3.15 1.34 -11.34
CA MET A 118 4.50 1.83 -11.03
C MET A 118 5.37 1.89 -12.28
N ARG A 119 5.28 0.88 -13.15
CA ARG A 119 5.94 0.85 -14.44
C ARG A 119 5.52 2.04 -15.32
N ALA A 120 4.23 2.36 -15.37
CA ALA A 120 3.75 3.49 -16.15
C ALA A 120 4.24 4.84 -15.59
N ALA A 121 4.40 4.96 -14.26
CA ALA A 121 4.81 6.19 -13.61
C ALA A 121 6.34 6.43 -13.65
N MET A 122 7.15 5.38 -13.47
CA MET A 122 8.61 5.50 -13.24
C MET A 122 9.48 4.66 -14.18
N GLY A 123 8.87 3.78 -14.98
CA GLY A 123 9.58 2.85 -15.85
C GLY A 123 10.11 1.59 -15.16
N ASP A 124 10.85 0.78 -15.93
CA ASP A 124 11.24 -0.59 -15.56
C ASP A 124 12.41 -0.67 -14.58
N LYS A 125 13.27 0.35 -14.55
CA LYS A 125 14.49 0.37 -13.72
C LYS A 125 14.31 1.04 -12.36
N ASP A 126 13.08 1.44 -12.03
CA ASP A 126 12.76 2.07 -10.76
C ASP A 126 12.67 1.05 -9.61
N PHE A 127 13.09 1.48 -8.42
CA PHE A 127 13.09 0.66 -7.21
C PHE A 127 11.71 0.13 -6.85
N TYR A 128 10.65 0.94 -6.98
CA TYR A 128 9.29 0.51 -6.68
C TYR A 128 8.81 -0.55 -7.67
N THR A 129 9.11 -0.38 -8.96
CA THR A 129 8.81 -1.39 -9.99
C THR A 129 9.52 -2.71 -9.67
N ALA A 130 10.79 -2.67 -9.24
CA ALA A 130 11.56 -3.86 -8.87
C ALA A 130 10.97 -4.61 -7.66
N ILE A 131 10.51 -3.89 -6.62
CA ILE A 131 9.87 -4.53 -5.46
C ILE A 131 8.62 -5.32 -5.87
N VAL A 132 7.78 -4.76 -6.75
CA VAL A 132 6.57 -5.47 -7.17
C VAL A 132 6.90 -6.65 -8.08
N MET A 133 7.91 -6.53 -8.93
CA MET A 133 8.37 -7.66 -9.75
C MET A 133 8.79 -8.86 -8.89
N HIS A 134 9.46 -8.62 -7.75
CA HIS A 134 9.79 -9.70 -6.81
C HIS A 134 8.54 -10.45 -6.32
N LYS A 135 7.47 -9.72 -5.96
CA LYS A 135 6.19 -10.33 -5.57
C LYS A 135 5.49 -11.08 -6.69
N ILE A 136 5.54 -10.57 -7.91
CA ILE A 136 5.02 -11.27 -9.10
C ILE A 136 5.82 -12.57 -9.33
N SER A 137 7.13 -12.54 -9.17
CA SER A 137 7.98 -13.74 -9.29
C SER A 137 7.65 -14.79 -8.22
N GLU A 138 7.44 -14.39 -6.97
CA GLU A 138 6.99 -15.30 -5.89
C GLU A 138 5.69 -16.03 -6.29
N HIS A 139 4.71 -15.29 -6.82
CA HIS A 139 3.45 -15.85 -7.30
C HIS A 139 3.63 -16.85 -8.44
N LEU A 140 4.48 -16.53 -9.44
CA LEU A 140 4.73 -17.42 -10.56
C LEU A 140 5.45 -18.72 -10.15
N VAL A 141 6.35 -18.66 -9.17
CA VAL A 141 7.00 -19.86 -8.62
C VAL A 141 5.98 -20.75 -7.92
N LEU A 142 5.08 -20.16 -7.11
CA LEU A 142 4.01 -20.91 -6.44
C LEU A 142 3.08 -21.60 -7.45
N LEU A 143 2.70 -20.93 -8.53
CA LEU A 143 1.89 -21.52 -9.60
C LEU A 143 2.60 -22.71 -10.26
N GLY A 144 3.89 -22.56 -10.60
CA GLY A 144 4.68 -23.66 -11.17
C GLY A 144 4.81 -24.87 -10.23
N GLN A 145 4.91 -24.64 -8.91
CA GLN A 145 4.91 -25.72 -7.92
C GLN A 145 3.56 -26.42 -7.82
N ASN A 146 2.45 -25.70 -7.98
CA ASN A 146 1.11 -26.30 -7.99
C ASN A 146 0.88 -27.12 -9.26
N ASP A 147 1.38 -26.66 -10.41
CA ASP A 147 1.31 -27.38 -11.68
C ASP A 147 2.13 -28.69 -11.66
N GLU A 148 3.28 -28.71 -10.97
CA GLU A 148 4.11 -29.91 -10.79
C GLU A 148 3.53 -30.92 -9.77
N ALA A 149 2.62 -30.50 -8.90
CA ALA A 149 2.03 -31.33 -7.85
C ALA A 149 0.71 -32.03 -8.26
N MET A 150 0.16 -31.74 -9.44
CA MET A 150 -1.04 -32.38 -10.01
C MET A 150 -0.70 -33.48 -11.02
#